data_AF-A0A2V5RJJ8-F1
#
_entry.id   AF-A0A2V5RJJ8-F1
#
_cell.length_a   1.000
_cell.length_b   1.000
_cell.length_c   1.000
_cell.angle_alpha   90.00
_cell.angle_beta   90.00
_cell.angle_gamma   90.00
#
_symmetry.space_group_name_H-M   'P 1'
#
loop_
_entity.id
_entity.type
_entity.pdbx_description
1 polymer ?
#
loop_
_entity_poly.entity_id
_entity_poly.type
_entity_poly.pdbx_seq_one_letter_code
_entity_poly.pdbx_strand_id
1 'polypeptide(L)'
;MIERGDYIVPYFNNQLRLDKPPLTYWAQTVSYRVFGENDFAARFPSAIAAALTALVIFAWGMRLSGEKLGLRAAIIFTLSLQTFVHAKAAV
;
A
#
# COMPACT_ATOMS: atom_id res chain seq x y z
N MET A 1 5.58 16.46 -2.77
CA MET A 1 6.86 16.25 -2.05
C MET A 1 8.05 16.32 -3.01
N ILE A 2 8.05 15.56 -4.12
CA ILE A 2 9.16 15.53 -5.08
C ILE A 2 9.55 16.93 -5.59
N GLU A 3 8.61 17.66 -6.21
CA GLU A 3 8.89 18.99 -6.79
C GLU A 3 9.45 20.01 -5.78
N ARG A 4 8.97 19.99 -4.54
CA ARG A 4 9.40 20.92 -3.49
C ARG A 4 10.68 20.46 -2.77
N GLY A 5 11.05 19.19 -2.88
CA GLY A 5 12.11 18.60 -2.07
C GLY A 5 11.82 18.51 -0.57
N ASP A 6 10.63 18.92 -0.12
CA ASP A 6 10.18 18.81 1.26
C ASP A 6 9.40 17.50 1.46
N TYR A 7 9.94 16.65 2.33
CA TYR A 7 9.37 15.34 2.70
C TYR A 7 8.74 15.34 4.09
N ILE A 8 8.79 16.46 4.82
CA ILE A 8 8.23 16.56 6.18
C ILE A 8 6.81 17.11 6.08
N VAL A 9 6.62 18.19 5.33
CA VAL A 9 5.34 18.91 5.26
C VAL A 9 4.63 18.60 3.94
N PRO A 10 3.56 17.79 3.95
CA PRO A 10 2.76 17.54 2.75
C PRO A 10 1.96 18.78 2.32
N TYR A 11 2.03 19.05 1.01
CA TYR A 11 1.19 20.01 0.32
C TYR A 11 0.35 19.30 -0.75
N PHE A 12 -0.88 19.79 -0.95
CA PHE A 12 -1.77 19.38 -2.03
C PHE A 12 -2.37 20.64 -2.66
N ASN A 13 -2.20 20.83 -3.96
CA ASN A 13 -2.62 22.05 -4.67
C ASN A 13 -2.16 23.35 -3.98
N ASN A 14 -0.89 23.39 -3.57
CA ASN A 14 -0.27 24.49 -2.82
C ASN A 14 -0.89 24.81 -1.45
N GLN A 15 -1.77 23.96 -0.93
CA GLN A 15 -2.30 24.07 0.43
C GLN A 15 -1.69 23.01 1.34
N LEU A 16 -1.53 23.33 2.62
CA LEU A 16 -1.07 22.38 3.63
C LEU A 16 -2.07 21.22 3.76
N ARG A 17 -1.56 20.00 3.87
CA ARG A 17 -2.39 18.79 4.03
C ARG A 17 -1.91 17.94 5.20
N LEU A 18 -2.19 18.41 6.41
CA LEU A 18 -1.68 17.80 7.65
C LEU A 18 -2.60 16.74 8.27
N ASP A 19 -3.71 16.39 7.59
CA ASP A 19 -4.72 15.46 8.09
C ASP A 19 -4.21 14.00 8.17
N LYS A 20 -3.12 13.68 7.47
CA LYS A 20 -2.54 12.34 7.39
C LYS A 20 -1.03 12.37 7.63
N PRO A 21 -0.47 11.38 8.35
CA PRO A 21 0.98 11.24 8.47
C PRO A 21 1.63 10.98 7.10
N PRO A 22 2.92 11.35 6.92
CA PRO A 22 3.55 11.40 5.60
C PRO A 22 3.95 10.04 5.00
N LEU A 23 3.73 8.93 5.72
CA LEU A 23 4.20 7.60 5.32
C LEU A 23 3.74 7.17 3.92
N THR A 24 2.46 7.40 3.59
CA THR A 24 1.93 7.05 2.26
C THR A 24 2.58 7.88 1.16
N TYR A 25 2.82 9.17 1.43
CA TYR A 25 3.51 10.06 0.51
C TYR A 25 4.97 9.66 0.30
N TRP A 26 5.66 9.18 1.33
CA TRP A 26 7.02 8.66 1.20
C TRP A 26 7.06 7.41 0.33
N ALA A 27 6.15 6.46 0.56
CA ALA A 27 6.06 5.25 -0.23
C ALA A 27 5.74 5.56 -1.72
N GLN A 28 4.81 6.48 -1.97
CA GLN A 28 4.51 6.97 -3.32
C GLN A 28 5.69 7.71 -3.94
N THR A 29 6.40 8.56 -3.18
CA THR A 29 7.60 9.25 -3.65
C THR A 29 8.66 8.27 -4.14
N VAL A 30 8.94 7.23 -3.35
CA VAL A 30 9.91 6.18 -3.74
C VAL A 30 9.41 5.45 -4.99
N SER A 31 8.12 5.11 -5.05
CA SER A 31 7.51 4.46 -6.22
C SER A 31 7.65 5.30 -7.48
N TYR A 32 7.34 6.60 -7.42
CA TYR A 32 7.51 7.52 -8.55
C TYR A 32 8.97 7.66 -9.00
N ARG A 33 9.93 7.64 -8.07
CA ARG A 33 11.35 7.65 -8.42
C ARG A 33 11.81 6.38 -9.15
N VAL A 34 11.18 5.24 -8.88
CA VAL A 34 11.55 3.94 -9.48
C VAL A 34 10.82 3.70 -10.81
N PHE A 35 9.52 4.00 -10.87
CA PHE A 35 8.65 3.64 -12.00
C PHE A 35 8.21 4.84 -12.85
N GLY A 36 8.61 6.05 -12.50
CA GLY A 36 8.17 7.29 -13.13
C GLY A 36 6.78 7.74 -12.65
N GLU A 37 6.40 8.96 -13.02
CA GLU A 37 5.12 9.58 -12.64
C GLU A 37 3.98 9.05 -13.52
N ASN A 38 3.26 8.05 -13.02
CA ASN A 38 2.10 7.46 -13.68
C ASN A 38 1.14 6.79 -12.67
N ASP A 39 -0.05 6.42 -13.16
CA ASP A 39 -1.09 5.73 -12.38
C ASP A 39 -0.59 4.45 -11.71
N PHE A 40 0.31 3.71 -12.36
CA PHE A 40 0.86 2.47 -11.81
C PHE A 40 1.72 2.77 -10.58
N ALA A 41 2.66 3.71 -10.70
CA ALA A 41 3.53 4.13 -9.60
C ALA A 41 2.74 4.69 -8.41
N ALA A 42 1.64 5.41 -8.65
CA ALA A 42 0.77 5.94 -7.62
C ALA A 42 0.09 4.83 -6.78
N ARG A 43 -0.25 3.71 -7.41
CA ARG A 43 -1.00 2.57 -6.83
C ARG A 43 -0.09 1.42 -6.39
N PHE A 44 1.15 1.39 -6.84
CA PHE A 44 2.08 0.31 -6.53
C PHE A 44 2.31 0.10 -5.01
N PRO A 45 2.47 1.16 -4.18
CA PRO A 45 2.65 0.99 -2.74
C PRO A 45 1.48 0.27 -2.04
N SER A 46 0.23 0.59 -2.40
CA SER A 46 -0.95 -0.04 -1.80
C SER A 46 -1.10 -1.49 -2.26
N ALA A 47 -0.75 -1.80 -3.51
CA ALA A 47 -0.73 -3.18 -4.02
C ALA A 47 0.30 -4.04 -3.26
N ILE A 48 1.50 -3.51 -3.04
CA ILE A 48 2.55 -4.19 -2.25
C ILE A 48 2.13 -4.35 -0.79
N ALA A 49 1.54 -3.31 -0.17
CA ALA A 49 1.06 -3.41 1.21
C ALA A 49 -0.01 -4.51 1.38
N ALA A 50 -0.94 -4.63 0.43
CA ALA A 50 -1.94 -5.70 0.42
C ALA A 50 -1.28 -7.08 0.24
N ALA A 51 -0.32 -7.22 -0.66
CA ALA A 51 0.41 -8.47 -0.88
C ALA A 51 1.20 -8.90 0.37
N LEU A 52 1.92 -7.98 1.01
CA LEU A 52 2.64 -8.24 2.26
C LEU A 52 1.68 -8.64 3.38
N THR A 53 0.52 -7.99 3.48
CA THR A 53 -0.51 -8.36 4.45
C THR A 53 -1.04 -9.78 4.20
N ALA A 54 -1.25 -10.17 2.94
CA ALA A 54 -1.64 -11.54 2.60
C ALA A 54 -0.57 -12.57 3.00
N LEU A 55 0.72 -12.25 2.82
CA LEU A 55 1.83 -13.11 3.28
C LEU A 55 1.88 -13.24 4.81
N VAL A 56 1.62 -12.14 5.54
CA VAL A 56 1.52 -12.18 7.01
C VAL A 56 0.36 -13.07 7.44
N ILE A 57 -0.80 -12.93 6.81
CA ILE A 57 -1.99 -13.77 7.09
C ILE A 57 -1.68 -15.25 6.80
N PHE A 58 -1.02 -15.55 5.68
CA PHE A 58 -0.57 -16.90 5.35
C PHE A 58 0.35 -17.46 6.44
N ALA A 59 1.40 -16.71 6.80
CA ALA A 59 2.37 -17.11 7.81
C ALA A 59 1.72 -17.33 9.19
N TRP A 60 0.74 -16.52 9.56
CA TRP A 60 -0.01 -16.70 10.80
C TRP A 60 -0.94 -17.91 10.75
N GLY A 61 -1.69 -18.11 9.66
CA GLY A 61 -2.56 -19.28 9.52
C GLY A 61 -1.77 -20.59 9.52
N MET A 62 -0.58 -20.60 8.91
CA MET A 62 0.36 -21.73 9.01
C MET A 62 0.72 -22.07 10.46
N ARG A 63 1.00 -21.06 11.29
CA ARG A 63 1.36 -21.25 12.70
C ARG A 63 0.18 -21.74 13.55
N LEU A 64 -1.05 -21.39 13.19
CA LEU A 64 -2.24 -21.74 13.97
C LEU A 64 -2.76 -23.16 13.68
N SER A 65 -2.86 -23.55 12.41
CA SER A 65 -3.50 -24.82 12.02
C SER A 65 -2.95 -25.42 10.71
N GLY A 66 -1.74 -24.99 10.32
CA GLY A 66 -1.04 -25.51 9.15
C GLY A 66 -1.36 -24.82 7.83
N GLU A 67 -0.70 -25.29 6.77
CA GLU A 67 -0.63 -24.66 5.45
C GLU A 67 -2.00 -24.40 4.82
N LYS A 68 -2.92 -25.36 4.90
CA LYS A 68 -4.25 -25.23 4.30
C LYS A 68 -5.04 -24.06 4.88
N LEU A 69 -4.92 -23.80 6.19
CA LEU A 69 -5.58 -22.66 6.82
C LEU A 69 -4.96 -21.34 6.35
N GLY A 70 -3.62 -21.27 6.36
CA GLY A 70 -2.89 -20.10 5.88
C GLY A 70 -3.26 -19.74 4.44
N LEU A 71 -3.24 -20.71 3.52
CA LEU A 71 -3.54 -20.47 2.12
C LEU A 71 -4.98 -19.97 1.93
N ARG A 72 -5.95 -20.64 2.57
CA ARG A 72 -7.37 -20.24 2.48
C ARG A 72 -7.58 -18.83 3.03
N ALA A 73 -7.00 -18.50 4.18
CA ALA A 73 -7.14 -17.18 4.77
C ALA A 73 -6.54 -16.07 3.89
N ALA A 74 -5.34 -16.29 3.33
CA ALA A 74 -4.69 -15.33 2.44
C ALA A 74 -5.46 -15.14 1.12
N ILE A 75 -6.00 -16.23 0.54
CA ILE A 75 -6.84 -16.16 -0.67
C ILE A 75 -8.12 -15.39 -0.38
N ILE A 76 -8.83 -15.71 0.70
CA ILE A 76 -10.07 -15.02 1.09
C ILE A 76 -9.79 -13.52 1.30
N PHE A 77 -8.72 -13.18 2.01
CA PHE A 77 -8.34 -11.78 2.22
C PHE A 77 -8.09 -11.06 0.89
N THR A 78 -7.28 -11.65 0.02
CA THR A 78 -6.87 -11.05 -1.27
C THR A 78 -8.04 -10.88 -2.23
N LEU A 79 -8.95 -11.86 -2.28
CA LEU A 79 -10.09 -11.87 -3.19
C LEU A 79 -11.33 -11.16 -2.63
N SER A 80 -11.32 -10.77 -1.35
CA SER A 80 -12.39 -9.97 -0.80
C SER A 80 -12.47 -8.63 -1.53
N LEU A 81 -13.71 -8.22 -1.89
CA LEU A 81 -13.94 -7.04 -2.72
C LEU A 81 -13.27 -5.78 -2.15
N GLN A 82 -13.40 -5.59 -0.84
CA GLN A 82 -12.84 -4.43 -0.14
C GLN A 82 -11.31 -4.37 -0.27
N THR A 83 -10.61 -5.46 0.01
CA THR A 83 -9.15 -5.52 -0.14
C THR A 83 -8.73 -5.31 -1.58
N PHE A 84 -9.43 -5.94 -2.53
CA PHE A 84 -9.11 -5.82 -3.96
C PHE A 84 -9.24 -4.39 -4.47
N VAL A 85 -10.24 -3.63 -4.00
CA VAL A 85 -10.41 -2.21 -4.33
C VAL A 85 -9.31 -1.37 -3.69
N HIS A 86 -9.06 -1.52 -2.38
CA HIS A 86 -8.06 -0.72 -1.67
C HIS A 86 -6.63 -0.99 -2.11
N ALA A 87 -6.31 -2.23 -2.51
CA ALA A 87 -5.00 -2.59 -3.05
C ALA A 87 -4.66 -1.86 -4.35
N LYS A 88 -5.65 -1.28 -5.03
CA LYS A 88 -5.46 -0.51 -6.28
C LYS A 88 -5.77 0.98 -6.11
N ALA A 89 -6.08 1.43 -4.90
CA ALA A 89 -6.33 2.83 -4.62
C ALA A 89 -5.00 3.58 -4.45
N ALA A 90 -4.93 4.79 -4.99
CA ALA A 90 -3.93 5.79 -4.61
C ALA A 90 -4.62 6.76 -3.63
N VAL A 91 -4.04 6.94 -2.44
CA VAL A 91 -4.66 7.62 -1.29
C VAL A 91 -3.81 8.78 -0.78
#